data_AF-A0A7W9HCF8-F1
#
_entry.id   AF-A0A7W9HCF8-F1
#
_cell.length_a   1.000
_cell.length_b   1.000
_cell.length_c   1.000
_cell.angle_alpha   90.00
_cell.angle_beta   90.00
_cell.angle_gamma   90.00
#
_symmetry.space_group_name_H-M   'P 1'
#
loop_
_entity.id
_entity.type
_entity.pdbx_description
1 polymer ?
#
loop_
_entity_poly.entity_id
_entity_poly.type
_entity_poly.pdbx_seq_one_letter_code
_entity_poly.pdbx_strand_id
1 'polypeptide(L)'
;MVICPTWGRWAEVVGRLLRPGGRLYVAEFHPLLNSLGPKPAPGEGPELLLRHDCLGGGGPVHRDATHAYTDGPAVEGATDSYEWTHGTGEVVSALTEAGLTVRRLRESDELPWPRWPQMARTESGWWRLTTPRIPLLHGLLAAR
;
A
#
# COMPACT_ATOMS: atom_id res chain seq x y z
N MET A 1 -3.00 2.54 -1.49
CA MET A 1 -3.94 2.88 -0.41
C MET A 1 -5.31 2.40 -0.84
N VAL A 2 -6.06 1.75 0.05
CA VAL A 2 -7.22 0.93 -0.34
C VAL A 2 -8.50 1.69 -0.04
N ILE A 3 -9.46 1.65 -0.97
CA ILE A 3 -10.76 2.34 -0.90
C ILE A 3 -11.76 1.56 0.00
N CYS A 4 -11.30 0.51 0.68
CA CYS A 4 -12.17 -0.38 1.46
C CYS A 4 -12.12 0.01 2.94
N PRO A 5 -13.25 0.36 3.58
CA PRO A 5 -13.26 0.72 4.99
C PRO A 5 -12.97 -0.47 5.92
N THR A 6 -13.16 -1.71 5.47
CA THR A 6 -12.99 -2.91 6.31
C THR A 6 -12.33 -4.07 5.57
N TRP A 7 -11.13 -4.47 6.01
CA TRP A 7 -10.46 -5.65 5.45
C TRP A 7 -11.17 -6.96 5.76
N GLY A 8 -11.85 -7.06 6.90
CA GLY A 8 -12.56 -8.29 7.30
C GLY A 8 -13.59 -8.73 6.26
N ARG A 9 -14.51 -7.83 5.85
CA ARG A 9 -15.55 -8.15 4.87
C ARG A 9 -14.97 -8.50 3.50
N TRP A 10 -13.91 -7.80 3.09
CA TRP A 10 -13.20 -8.12 1.85
C TRP A 10 -12.58 -9.51 1.92
N ALA A 11 -11.88 -9.83 3.02
CA ALA A 11 -11.21 -11.12 3.22
C ALA A 11 -12.23 -12.28 3.24
N GLU A 12 -13.38 -12.11 3.88
CA GLU A 12 -14.48 -13.08 3.84
C GLU A 12 -14.98 -13.36 2.42
N VAL A 13 -15.17 -12.31 1.61
CA VAL A 13 -15.60 -12.46 0.22
C VAL A 13 -14.55 -13.21 -0.59
N VAL A 14 -13.27 -12.84 -0.47
CA VAL A 14 -12.17 -13.55 -1.13
C VAL A 14 -12.13 -15.01 -0.69
N GLY A 15 -12.20 -15.25 0.62
CA GLY A 15 -12.24 -16.59 1.21
C GLY A 15 -13.36 -17.43 0.60
N ARG A 16 -14.58 -16.90 0.47
CA ARG A 16 -15.74 -17.60 -0.14
C ARG A 16 -15.57 -17.89 -1.62
N LEU A 17 -14.98 -16.97 -2.39
CA LEU A 17 -14.81 -17.08 -3.84
C LEU A 17 -13.68 -18.04 -4.23
N LEU A 18 -12.69 -18.23 -3.37
CA LEU A 18 -11.61 -19.19 -3.64
C LEU A 18 -12.10 -20.63 -3.53
N ARG A 19 -11.84 -21.43 -4.56
CA ARG A 19 -11.98 -22.90 -4.49
C ARG A 19 -10.98 -23.50 -3.46
N PRO A 20 -11.21 -24.72 -2.94
CA PRO A 20 -10.22 -25.40 -2.10
C PRO A 20 -8.84 -25.47 -2.77
N GLY A 21 -7.78 -25.12 -2.04
CA GLY A 21 -6.41 -25.02 -2.58
C GLY A 21 -6.16 -23.78 -3.45
N GLY A 22 -7.15 -22.90 -3.61
CA GLY A 22 -7.02 -21.60 -4.26
C GLY A 22 -6.04 -20.69 -3.52
N ARG A 23 -5.43 -19.76 -4.25
CA ARG A 23 -4.40 -18.86 -3.72
C ARG A 23 -4.79 -17.40 -3.94
N LEU A 24 -4.46 -16.58 -2.96
CA LEU A 24 -4.53 -15.12 -3.01
C LEU A 24 -3.11 -14.57 -2.93
N TYR A 25 -2.76 -13.67 -3.85
CA TYR A 25 -1.52 -12.90 -3.76
C TYR A 25 -1.88 -11.40 -3.70
N VAL A 26 -1.36 -10.72 -2.70
CA VAL A 26 -1.52 -9.27 -2.49
C VAL A 26 -0.14 -8.63 -2.64
N ALA A 27 -0.05 -7.56 -3.43
CA ALA A 27 1.16 -6.73 -3.55
C ALA A 27 0.74 -5.27 -3.42
N GLU A 28 1.20 -4.60 -2.37
CA GLU A 28 0.70 -3.28 -1.97
C GLU A 28 1.81 -2.41 -1.39
N PHE A 29 1.57 -1.09 -1.38
CA PHE A 29 2.45 -0.14 -0.69
C PHE A 29 2.44 -0.40 0.82
N HIS A 30 3.64 -0.43 1.39
CA HIS A 30 3.79 -0.63 2.81
C HIS A 30 3.17 0.55 3.59
N PRO A 31 2.49 0.33 4.73
CA PRO A 31 1.90 1.42 5.52
C PRO A 31 2.92 2.49 5.94
N LEU A 32 4.17 2.10 6.14
CA LEU A 32 5.28 3.04 6.36
C LEU A 32 5.55 3.96 5.17
N LEU A 33 5.37 3.50 3.94
CA LEU A 33 5.51 4.36 2.76
C LEU A 33 4.38 5.38 2.70
N ASN A 34 3.16 4.93 3.01
CA ASN A 34 1.95 5.76 2.99
C ASN A 34 1.99 6.83 4.09
N SER A 35 2.57 6.52 5.26
CA SER A 35 2.72 7.46 6.36
C SER A 35 3.68 8.62 6.07
N LEU A 36 4.60 8.45 5.13
CA LEU A 36 5.47 9.54 4.64
C LEU A 36 4.72 10.55 3.75
N GLY A 37 3.44 10.31 3.47
CA GLY A 37 2.61 11.17 2.61
C GLY A 37 2.79 10.85 1.12
N PRO A 38 2.39 11.77 0.22
CA PRO A 38 2.65 11.66 -1.22
C PRO A 38 4.12 11.99 -1.56
N LYS A 39 4.42 12.16 -2.85
CA LYS A 39 5.73 12.67 -3.28
C LYS A 39 6.02 14.03 -2.60
N PRO A 40 7.26 14.26 -2.10
CA PRO A 40 7.61 15.55 -1.50
C PRO A 40 7.32 16.72 -2.45
N ALA A 41 6.78 17.80 -1.92
CA ALA A 41 6.53 19.02 -2.68
C ALA A 41 7.84 19.72 -3.09
N PRO A 42 7.84 20.54 -4.16
CA PRO A 42 8.99 21.37 -4.49
C PRO A 42 9.41 22.24 -3.30
N GLY A 43 10.67 22.13 -2.90
CA GLY A 43 11.22 22.88 -1.74
C GLY A 43 11.19 22.11 -0.42
N GLU A 44 10.57 20.92 -0.35
CA GLU A 44 10.78 20.02 0.79
C GLU A 44 12.19 19.41 0.74
N GLY A 45 12.82 19.30 1.92
CA GLY A 45 14.14 18.70 2.07
C GLY A 45 14.13 17.16 1.96
N PRO A 46 15.30 16.52 2.10
CA PRO A 46 15.45 15.07 1.93
C PRO A 46 14.91 14.26 3.12
N GLU A 47 14.35 14.90 4.13
CA GLU A 47 13.90 14.26 5.36
C GLU A 47 12.72 13.30 5.14
N LEU A 48 12.78 12.14 5.78
CA LEU A 48 11.69 11.16 5.79
C LEU A 48 10.80 11.40 7.00
N LEU A 49 9.90 12.36 6.90
CA LEU A 49 8.98 12.73 7.97
C LEU A 49 7.73 11.83 7.95
N LEU A 50 7.39 11.23 9.09
CA LEU A 50 6.09 10.58 9.28
C LEU A 50 5.01 11.66 9.40
N ARG A 51 4.16 11.75 8.38
CA ARG A 51 3.08 12.76 8.26
C ARG A 51 1.70 12.20 8.58
N HIS A 52 1.54 10.88 8.47
CA HIS A 52 0.29 10.18 8.75
C HIS A 52 0.54 8.93 9.59
N ASP A 53 -0.53 8.34 10.12
CA ASP A 53 -0.44 7.12 10.90
C ASP A 53 0.00 5.93 10.04
N CYS A 54 0.86 5.07 10.61
CA CYS A 54 1.28 3.81 10.00
C CYS A 54 0.31 2.66 10.34
N LEU A 55 -0.54 2.85 11.35
CA LEU A 55 -1.52 1.89 11.83
C LEU A 55 -2.91 2.30 11.38
N GLY A 56 -3.81 1.30 11.26
CA GLY A 56 -5.22 1.56 11.00
C GLY A 56 -5.93 2.19 12.20
N GLY A 57 -7.21 2.54 12.00
CA GLY A 57 -8.09 3.07 13.05
C GLY A 57 -8.27 4.59 13.06
N GLY A 58 -7.51 5.34 12.26
CA GLY A 58 -7.61 6.80 12.14
C GLY A 58 -8.81 7.32 11.32
N GLY A 59 -9.68 6.43 10.82
CA GLY A 59 -10.80 6.80 9.95
C GLY A 59 -10.39 7.03 8.48
N PRO A 60 -11.31 7.52 7.65
CA PRO A 60 -11.03 7.77 6.24
C PRO A 60 -10.11 8.98 6.06
N VAL A 61 -9.13 8.84 5.18
CA VAL A 61 -8.33 9.94 4.66
C VAL A 61 -9.00 10.43 3.38
N HIS A 62 -9.44 11.69 3.38
CA HIS A 62 -9.97 12.34 2.20
C HIS A 62 -8.85 12.71 1.23
N ARG A 63 -9.09 12.51 -0.06
CA ARG A 63 -8.21 12.87 -1.15
C ARG A 63 -9.04 13.58 -2.20
N ASP A 64 -8.53 14.71 -2.67
CA ASP A 64 -9.03 15.40 -3.85
C ASP A 64 -8.08 15.07 -5.01
N ALA A 65 -8.45 14.05 -5.79
CA ALA A 65 -7.64 13.57 -6.91
C ALA A 65 -8.15 14.20 -8.21
N THR A 66 -7.60 15.38 -8.55
CA THR A 66 -7.88 16.06 -9.82
C THR A 66 -7.20 15.39 -11.01
N HIS A 67 -6.32 14.41 -10.79
CA HIS A 67 -5.61 13.66 -11.84
C HIS A 67 -5.54 12.18 -11.47
N ALA A 68 -5.77 11.31 -12.47
CA ALA A 68 -5.58 9.88 -12.31
C ALA A 68 -4.07 9.53 -12.31
N TYR A 69 -3.73 8.29 -11.97
CA TYR A 69 -2.35 7.76 -12.07
C TYR A 69 -1.84 7.60 -13.52
N THR A 70 -2.64 8.00 -14.50
CA THR A 70 -2.34 8.01 -15.93
C THR A 70 -2.05 9.44 -16.38
N ASP A 71 -1.21 9.62 -17.42
CA ASP A 71 -0.90 10.92 -18.04
C ASP A 71 -2.08 11.55 -18.84
N GLY A 72 -3.31 11.23 -18.43
CA GLY A 72 -4.54 11.71 -19.04
C GLY A 72 -4.93 13.12 -18.55
N PRO A 73 -6.00 13.69 -19.13
CA PRO A 73 -6.53 14.98 -18.69
C PRO A 73 -6.97 14.93 -17.22
N ALA A 74 -7.14 16.11 -16.61
CA ALA A 74 -7.71 16.22 -15.28
C ALA A 74 -9.06 15.49 -15.19
N VAL A 75 -9.33 14.86 -14.06
CA VAL A 75 -10.58 14.15 -13.80
C VAL A 75 -11.71 15.18 -13.70
N GLU A 76 -12.70 15.06 -14.57
CA GLU A 76 -13.91 15.88 -14.53
C GLU A 76 -14.99 15.19 -13.67
N GLY A 77 -15.58 15.94 -12.72
CA GLY A 77 -16.68 15.45 -11.88
C GLY A 77 -16.26 15.05 -10.47
N ALA A 78 -16.47 13.78 -10.10
CA ALA A 78 -16.24 13.28 -8.74
C ALA A 78 -14.74 13.12 -8.45
N THR A 79 -14.11 14.14 -7.87
CA THR A 79 -12.69 14.13 -7.50
C THR A 79 -12.44 13.68 -6.06
N ASP A 80 -13.49 13.62 -5.24
CA ASP A 80 -13.42 13.14 -3.87
C ASP A 80 -13.23 11.63 -3.81
N SER A 81 -12.12 11.18 -3.23
CA SER A 81 -11.94 9.81 -2.78
C SER A 81 -11.65 9.75 -1.29
N TYR A 82 -12.08 8.65 -0.68
CA TYR A 82 -11.76 8.32 0.70
C TYR A 82 -11.01 7.01 0.71
N GLU A 83 -9.91 6.99 1.42
CA GLU A 83 -9.08 5.80 1.50
C GLU A 83 -8.69 5.56 2.96
N TRP A 84 -8.47 4.29 3.30
CA TRP A 84 -8.17 3.89 4.67
C TRP A 84 -6.75 3.32 4.73
N THR A 85 -6.05 3.68 5.80
CA THR A 85 -4.78 3.04 6.15
C THR A 85 -5.08 1.74 6.86
N HIS A 86 -4.43 0.66 6.41
CA HIS A 86 -4.49 -0.63 7.07
C HIS A 86 -3.10 -1.11 7.40
N GLY A 87 -2.90 -1.52 8.64
CA GLY A 87 -1.63 -2.06 9.07
C GLY A 87 -1.39 -3.44 8.46
N THR A 88 -0.13 -3.82 8.27
CA THR A 88 0.23 -5.17 7.79
C THR A 88 -0.36 -6.26 8.69
N GLY A 89 -0.39 -6.03 10.01
CA GLY A 89 -1.03 -6.94 10.97
C GLY A 89 -2.54 -7.08 10.77
N GLU A 90 -3.24 -5.98 10.46
CA GLU A 90 -4.68 -5.99 10.19
C GLU A 90 -5.02 -6.83 8.96
N VAL A 91 -4.23 -6.69 7.89
CA VAL A 91 -4.37 -7.48 6.66
C VAL A 91 -4.17 -8.97 6.94
N VAL A 92 -3.11 -9.32 7.68
CA VAL A 92 -2.80 -10.71 8.05
C VAL A 92 -3.93 -11.31 8.89
N SER A 93 -4.36 -10.60 9.93
CA SER A 93 -5.45 -11.05 10.81
C SER A 93 -6.74 -11.27 10.05
N ALA A 94 -7.17 -10.30 9.23
CA ALA A 94 -8.40 -10.40 8.44
C ALA A 94 -8.40 -11.63 7.51
N LEU A 95 -7.27 -11.94 6.87
CA LEU A 95 -7.15 -13.12 6.03
C LEU A 95 -7.21 -14.42 6.83
N THR A 96 -6.53 -14.48 7.99
CA THR A 96 -6.56 -15.68 8.84
C THR A 96 -7.93 -15.92 9.45
N GLU A 97 -8.64 -14.87 9.87
CA GLU A 97 -10.01 -14.94 10.39
C GLU A 97 -11.01 -15.36 9.30
N ALA A 98 -10.78 -14.99 8.04
CA ALA A 98 -11.54 -15.46 6.89
C ALA A 98 -11.23 -16.92 6.49
N GLY A 99 -10.41 -17.63 7.25
CA GLY A 99 -10.07 -19.04 7.04
C GLY A 99 -8.97 -19.28 6.00
N LEU A 100 -8.21 -18.25 5.61
CA LEU A 100 -7.06 -18.39 4.72
C LEU A 100 -5.78 -18.63 5.54
N THR A 101 -4.91 -19.51 5.05
CA THR A 101 -3.59 -19.73 5.63
C THR A 101 -2.57 -18.83 4.94
N VAL A 102 -1.96 -17.90 5.68
CA VAL A 102 -0.81 -17.12 5.17
C VAL A 102 0.39 -18.03 4.98
N ARG A 103 0.91 -18.09 3.76
CA ARG A 103 2.03 -18.94 3.35
C ARG A 103 3.33 -18.17 3.26
N ARG A 104 3.26 -16.88 2.96
CA ARG A 104 4.44 -16.02 2.82
C ARG A 104 4.03 -14.57 3.02
N LEU A 105 4.85 -13.82 3.77
CA LEU A 105 4.86 -12.36 3.82
C LEU A 105 6.29 -11.90 3.49
N ARG A 106 6.43 -10.94 2.59
CA ARG A 106 7.71 -10.35 2.21
C ARG A 106 7.56 -8.84 2.19
N GLU A 107 8.59 -8.16 2.63
CA GLU A 107 8.72 -6.73 2.48
C GLU A 107 9.84 -6.44 1.50
N SER A 108 9.63 -5.42 0.67
CA SER A 108 10.61 -4.92 -0.29
C SER A 108 10.92 -3.47 0.04
N ASP A 109 12.19 -3.12 -0.04
CA ASP A 109 12.74 -1.77 0.07
C ASP A 109 12.93 -1.11 -1.30
N GLU A 110 12.30 -1.65 -2.33
CA GLU A 110 12.33 -1.14 -3.70
C GLU A 110 10.96 -0.58 -4.13
N LEU A 111 10.96 0.39 -5.03
CA LEU A 111 9.79 0.94 -5.73
C LEU A 111 10.00 0.91 -7.24
N PRO A 112 8.92 0.79 -8.04
CA PRO A 112 9.04 0.80 -9.49
C PRO A 112 9.42 2.17 -10.08
N TRP A 113 9.38 3.25 -9.29
CA TRP A 113 9.78 4.60 -9.70
C TRP A 113 10.62 5.31 -8.63
N PRO A 114 11.44 6.31 -9.01
CA PRO A 114 12.22 7.10 -8.06
C PRO A 114 11.32 8.13 -7.38
N ARG A 115 10.73 7.76 -6.25
CA ARG A 115 9.90 8.69 -5.46
C ARG A 115 10.70 9.88 -4.94
N TRP A 116 11.93 9.64 -4.49
CA TRP A 116 12.85 10.68 -4.02
C TRP A 116 14.10 10.79 -4.90
N PRO A 117 14.71 11.98 -5.04
CA PRO A 117 15.93 12.17 -5.83
C PRO A 117 17.11 11.31 -5.39
N GLN A 118 17.22 11.01 -4.09
CA GLN A 118 18.30 10.21 -3.51
C GLN A 118 18.13 8.70 -3.71
N MET A 119 17.09 8.24 -4.41
CA MET A 119 16.92 6.81 -4.69
C MET A 119 17.88 6.36 -5.79
N ALA A 120 18.50 5.21 -5.59
CA ALA A 120 19.38 4.58 -6.56
C ALA A 120 18.66 3.44 -7.28
N ARG A 121 18.92 3.28 -8.57
CA ARG A 121 18.42 2.16 -9.36
C ARG A 121 19.17 0.88 -8.98
N THR A 122 18.45 -0.22 -8.80
CA THR A 122 18.99 -1.52 -8.39
C THR A 122 19.14 -2.46 -9.59
N GLU A 123 19.73 -3.64 -9.37
CA GLU A 123 19.90 -4.67 -10.40
C GLU A 123 18.57 -5.19 -10.95
N SER A 124 17.49 -5.14 -10.16
CA SER A 124 16.13 -5.48 -10.61
C SER A 124 15.55 -4.43 -11.56
N GLY A 125 16.21 -3.28 -11.72
CA GLY A 125 15.77 -2.13 -12.48
C GLY A 125 14.83 -1.20 -11.71
N TRP A 126 14.49 -1.52 -10.46
CA TRP A 126 13.68 -0.72 -9.54
C TRP A 126 14.54 0.27 -8.76
N TRP A 127 13.94 1.03 -7.85
CA TRP A 127 14.57 2.12 -7.12
C TRP A 127 14.53 1.86 -5.63
N ARG A 128 15.63 2.09 -4.91
CA ARG A 128 15.68 1.99 -3.45
C ARG A 128 16.31 3.22 -2.82
N LEU A 129 15.98 3.47 -1.55
CA LEU A 129 16.78 4.35 -0.70
C LEU A 129 18.07 3.63 -0.28
N THR A 130 19.19 4.36 -0.25
CA THR A 130 20.47 3.85 0.28
C THR A 130 20.50 3.91 1.80
N THR A 131 19.98 4.99 2.38
CA THR A 131 19.81 5.15 3.83
C THR A 131 18.65 6.12 4.16
N PRO A 132 17.81 5.83 5.18
CA PRO A 132 17.67 4.55 5.84
C PRO A 132 17.04 3.50 4.90
N ARG A 133 17.28 2.22 5.18
CA ARG A 133 16.60 1.10 4.53
C ARG A 133 15.24 0.88 5.21
N ILE A 134 14.15 1.09 4.48
CA ILE A 134 12.77 0.95 4.99
C ILE A 134 11.92 0.12 4.03
N PRO A 135 10.87 -0.58 4.53
CA PRO A 135 9.92 -1.27 3.66
C PRO A 135 9.07 -0.24 2.89
N LEU A 136 9.05 -0.39 1.56
CA LEU A 136 8.29 0.43 0.62
C LEU A 136 7.08 -0.33 0.05
N LEU A 137 7.23 -1.64 -0.16
CA LEU A 137 6.17 -2.55 -0.61
C LEU A 137 6.09 -3.77 0.31
N HIS A 138 4.93 -4.40 0.37
CA HIS A 138 4.82 -5.78 0.87
C HIS A 138 4.12 -6.68 -0.14
N GLY A 139 4.46 -7.96 -0.10
CA GLY A 139 3.82 -9.04 -0.83
C GLY A 139 3.35 -10.12 0.14
N LEU A 140 2.08 -10.53 0.03
CA LEU A 140 1.49 -11.56 0.86
C LEU A 140 0.88 -12.65 -0.02
N LEU A 141 1.23 -13.91 0.27
CA LEU A 141 0.62 -15.09 -0.32
C LEU A 141 -0.20 -15.83 0.74
N ALA A 142 -1.48 -16.04 0.46
CA ALA A 142 -2.38 -16.86 1.27
C ALA A 142 -3.03 -17.96 0.42
N ALA A 143 -3.52 -19.01 1.08
CA ALA A 143 -4.24 -20.10 0.43
C ALA A 143 -5.45 -20.54 1.25
N ARG A 144 -6.50 -20.99 0.56
CA ARG A 144 -7.68 -21.61 1.18
C ARG A 144 -7.47 -23.08 1.44
#